data_AF-A0A3D3DHN9-F1
#
_entry.id   AF-A0A3D3DHN9-F1
#
_cell.length_a   1.000
_cell.length_b   1.000
_cell.length_c   1.000
_cell.angle_alpha   90.00
_cell.angle_beta   90.00
_cell.angle_gamma   90.00
#
_symmetry.space_group_name_H-M   'P 1'
#
loop_
_entity.id
_entity.type
_entity.pdbx_description
1 polymer ?
#
loop_
_entity_poly.entity_id
_entity_poly.type
_entity_poly.pdbx_seq_one_letter_code
_entity_poly.pdbx_strand_id
1 'polypeptide(L)'
;ADTTQTFTVRVSDNGTPVQSAERSFAVEVVAAVVITRAQLQGETIVLTWNAIPDQTYRVQYKDNVTDAEWTDLTDVSAAESTATVVASLLDEFGRIPSRFFRIMIVN
;
A
#
# COMPACT_ATOMS: atom_id res chain seq x y z
N ALA A 1 7.00 12.61 3.23
CA ALA A 1 7.05 11.14 3.07
C ALA A 1 8.45 10.70 3.44
N ASP A 2 8.60 9.51 4.00
CA ASP A 2 9.87 8.92 4.46
C ASP A 2 10.52 9.71 5.60
N THR A 3 9.67 10.22 6.50
CA THR A 3 10.13 10.87 7.73
C THR A 3 9.87 9.95 8.91
N THR A 4 10.93 9.60 9.63
CA THR A 4 10.83 8.94 10.93
C THR A 4 11.00 9.97 12.01
N GLN A 5 9.94 10.18 12.80
CA GLN A 5 10.00 11.06 13.95
C GLN A 5 10.08 10.24 15.23
N THR A 6 11.11 10.52 16.03
CA THR A 6 11.28 9.88 17.33
C THR A 6 10.68 10.76 18.42
N PHE A 7 9.81 10.17 19.23
CA PHE A 7 9.24 10.80 20.42
C PHE A 7 9.79 10.12 21.66
N THR A 8 10.36 10.90 22.57
CA THR A 8 10.85 10.40 23.86
C THR A 8 9.84 10.72 24.95
N VAL A 9 9.35 9.68 25.62
CA VAL A 9 8.52 9.80 26.82
C VAL A 9 9.42 9.63 28.03
N ARG A 10 9.45 10.64 28.90
CA ARG A 10 10.13 10.60 30.19
C ARG A 10 9.10 10.49 31.31
N VAL A 11 9.32 9.58 32.24
CA VAL A 11 8.58 9.48 33.51
C VAL A 11 9.53 9.75 34.65
N SER A 12 9.08 10.49 35.66
CA SER A 12 9.82 10.79 36.88
C SER A 12 8.98 10.48 38.11
N ASP A 13 9.59 9.93 39.16
CA ASP A 13 8.95 9.78 40.46
C ASP A 13 9.04 11.07 41.30
N ASN A 14 8.40 11.09 42.47
CA ASN A 14 8.45 12.18 43.43
C ASN A 14 9.34 11.88 44.65
N GLY A 15 10.27 10.93 44.52
CA GLY A 15 11.14 10.48 45.60
C GLY A 15 12.26 11.46 45.93
N THR A 16 13.05 11.15 46.97
CA THR A 16 14.29 11.87 47.29
C THR A 16 15.43 10.85 47.44
N PRO A 17 16.35 10.73 46.46
CA PRO A 17 16.42 11.50 45.22
C PRO A 17 15.32 11.10 44.21
N VAL A 18 14.90 12.05 43.36
CA VAL A 18 13.98 11.79 42.24
C VAL A 18 14.67 10.88 41.23
N GLN A 19 13.98 9.83 40.79
CA GLN A 19 14.43 8.98 39.67
C GLN A 19 13.58 9.23 38.43
N SER A 20 14.17 9.01 37.25
CA SER A 20 13.45 9.09 35.99
C SER A 20 13.85 8.00 35.02
N ALA A 21 12.92 7.56 34.18
CA ALA A 21 13.15 6.65 33.08
C ALA A 21 12.62 7.24 31.77
N GLU A 22 13.26 6.90 30.66
CA GLU A 22 12.86 7.34 29.32
C GLU A 22 12.59 6.14 28.41
N ARG A 23 11.64 6.30 27.49
CA ARG A 23 11.41 5.39 26.37
C ARG A 23 11.16 6.17 25.10
N SER A 24 11.76 5.72 24.01
CA SER A 24 11.60 6.34 22.69
C SER A 24 10.69 5.50 21.80
N PHE A 25 9.87 6.19 21.00
CA PHE A 25 8.97 5.63 20.00
C PHE A 25 9.28 6.23 18.64
N ALA A 26 9.36 5.41 17.61
CA ALA A 26 9.50 5.86 16.24
C ALA A 26 8.12 5.87 15.55
N VAL A 27 7.80 6.97 14.88
CA VAL A 27 6.62 7.08 14.00
C VAL A 27 7.13 7.31 12.59
N GLU A 28 6.76 6.42 11.68
CA GLU A 28 7.14 6.48 10.28
C GLU A 28 5.96 6.96 9.43
N VAL A 29 6.20 8.01 8.64
CA VAL A 29 5.21 8.51 7.67
C VAL A 29 5.58 7.99 6.28
N VAL A 30 4.88 6.92 5.88
CA VAL A 30 5.08 6.29 4.58
C VAL A 30 4.38 7.04 3.45
N ALA A 31 4.98 7.02 2.26
CA ALA A 31 4.38 7.60 1.07
C ALA A 31 3.05 6.91 0.72
N ALA A 32 2.08 7.68 0.21
CA ALA A 32 0.87 7.10 -0.36
C ALA A 32 1.22 6.21 -1.57
N VAL A 33 0.40 5.19 -1.82
CA VAL A 33 0.56 4.32 -2.99
C VAL A 33 0.13 5.07 -4.25
N VAL A 34 1.03 5.12 -5.23
CA VAL A 34 0.84 5.77 -6.52
C VAL A 34 1.19 4.78 -7.62
N ILE A 35 0.26 4.56 -8.56
CA ILE A 35 0.55 3.82 -9.77
C ILE A 35 1.49 4.68 -10.63
N THR A 36 2.75 4.27 -10.73
CA THR A 36 3.80 5.00 -11.46
C THR A 36 3.81 4.64 -12.94
N ARG A 37 3.29 3.46 -13.30
CA ARG A 37 3.21 2.99 -14.68
C ARG A 37 2.02 2.05 -14.87
N ALA A 38 1.33 2.24 -15.99
CA ALA A 38 0.26 1.37 -16.46
C ALA A 38 0.47 1.10 -17.96
N GLN A 39 0.60 -0.15 -18.36
CA GLN A 39 0.88 -0.52 -19.75
C GLN A 39 -0.02 -1.62 -20.25
N LEU A 40 -0.64 -1.40 -21.39
CA LEU A 40 -1.38 -2.43 -22.11
C LEU A 40 -0.41 -3.34 -22.85
N GLN A 41 -0.58 -4.65 -22.68
CA GLN A 41 0.15 -5.69 -23.38
C GLN A 41 -0.87 -6.72 -23.90
N GLY A 42 -1.36 -6.49 -25.13
CA GLY A 42 -2.42 -7.28 -25.74
C GLY A 42 -3.70 -7.22 -24.91
N GLU A 43 -4.05 -8.35 -24.30
CA GLU A 43 -5.27 -8.55 -23.50
C GLU A 43 -5.03 -8.37 -21.99
N THR A 44 -3.85 -7.89 -21.60
CA THR A 44 -3.49 -7.64 -20.21
C THR A 44 -3.06 -6.20 -19.98
N ILE A 45 -3.12 -5.76 -18.73
CA ILE A 45 -2.51 -4.53 -18.27
C ILE A 45 -1.48 -4.84 -17.19
N VAL A 46 -0.29 -4.26 -17.33
CA VAL A 46 0.78 -4.32 -16.35
C VAL A 46 0.77 -3.03 -15.55
N LEU A 47 0.48 -3.12 -14.26
CA LEU A 47 0.46 -2.01 -13.33
C LEU A 47 1.69 -2.09 -12.43
N THR A 48 2.39 -0.97 -12.27
CA THR A 48 3.54 -0.82 -11.37
C THR A 48 3.30 0.38 -10.46
N TRP A 49 3.62 0.24 -9.18
CA TRP A 49 3.46 1.29 -8.16
C TRP A 49 4.67 1.38 -7.24
N ASN A 50 4.82 2.51 -6.54
CA ASN A 50 5.79 2.63 -5.45
C ASN A 50 5.35 1.76 -4.28
N ALA A 51 6.26 0.95 -3.78
CA ALA A 51 6.02 -0.01 -2.71
C ALA A 51 7.09 0.09 -1.62
N ILE A 52 6.77 -0.46 -0.47
CA ILE A 52 7.66 -0.59 0.67
C ILE A 52 8.00 -2.07 0.76
N PRO A 53 9.30 -2.44 0.78
CA PRO A 53 9.70 -3.84 0.96
C PRO A 53 9.02 -4.49 2.17
N ASP A 54 8.73 -5.77 2.05
CA ASP A 54 8.06 -6.61 3.05
C ASP A 54 6.59 -6.24 3.35
N GLN A 55 6.02 -5.28 2.62
CA GLN A 55 4.58 -4.99 2.68
C GLN A 55 3.79 -5.74 1.62
N THR A 56 2.56 -6.10 1.97
CA THR A 56 1.61 -6.73 1.05
C THR A 56 0.60 -5.71 0.55
N TYR A 57 0.40 -5.69 -0.76
CA TYR A 57 -0.51 -4.79 -1.44
C TYR A 57 -1.63 -5.57 -2.09
N ARG A 58 -2.87 -5.18 -1.83
CA ARG A 58 -4.03 -5.72 -2.50
C ARG A 58 -4.39 -4.88 -3.71
N VAL A 59 -4.46 -5.53 -4.85
CA VAL A 59 -4.94 -4.95 -6.10
C VAL A 59 -6.42 -5.24 -6.21
N GLN A 60 -7.21 -4.19 -6.39
CA GLN A 60 -8.65 -4.31 -6.58
C GLN A 60 -9.07 -3.66 -7.89
N TYR A 61 -10.19 -4.13 -8.44
CA TYR A 61 -10.76 -3.59 -9.65
C TYR A 61 -12.28 -3.41 -9.57
N LYS A 62 -12.80 -2.64 -10.53
CA LYS A 62 -14.22 -2.61 -10.89
C LYS A 62 -14.36 -2.33 -12.37
N ASP A 63 -15.41 -2.86 -12.99
CA ASP A 63 -15.59 -2.79 -14.44
C ASP A 63 -16.45 -1.57 -14.84
N ASN A 64 -17.21 -1.02 -13.90
CA ASN A 64 -17.85 0.27 -14.04
C ASN A 64 -17.43 1.22 -12.92
N VAL A 65 -17.20 2.49 -13.24
CA VAL A 65 -16.87 3.51 -12.23
C VAL A 65 -18.01 3.70 -11.23
N THR A 66 -19.25 3.38 -11.61
CA THR A 66 -20.43 3.48 -10.75
C THR A 66 -20.69 2.25 -9.89
N ASP A 67 -19.90 1.17 -10.03
CA ASP A 67 -20.05 -0.01 -9.17
C ASP A 67 -19.79 0.37 -7.70
N ALA A 68 -20.66 -0.12 -6.82
CA ALA A 68 -20.62 0.21 -5.40
C ALA A 68 -19.38 -0.37 -4.71
N GLU A 69 -19.02 -1.60 -5.06
CA GLU A 69 -17.97 -2.37 -4.42
C GLU A 69 -16.78 -2.57 -5.35
N TRP A 70 -15.60 -2.73 -4.74
CA TRP A 70 -14.38 -3.14 -5.44
C TRP A 70 -14.19 -4.65 -5.28
N THR A 71 -13.72 -5.32 -6.33
CA THR A 71 -13.41 -6.74 -6.31
C THR A 71 -11.91 -6.97 -6.12
N ASP A 72 -11.55 -7.90 -5.24
CA ASP A 72 -10.17 -8.32 -5.01
C ASP A 72 -9.64 -9.08 -6.23
N LEU A 73 -8.55 -8.59 -6.83
CA LEU A 73 -7.85 -9.30 -7.90
C LEU A 73 -6.83 -10.27 -7.32
N THR A 74 -5.88 -9.74 -6.54
CA THR A 74 -4.77 -10.49 -5.96
C THR A 74 -4.00 -9.66 -4.93
N ASP A 75 -3.20 -10.34 -4.13
CA ASP A 75 -2.25 -9.75 -3.19
C ASP A 75 -0.83 -9.90 -3.71
N VAL A 76 -0.05 -8.82 -3.61
CA VAL A 76 1.33 -8.75 -4.08
C VAL A 76 2.22 -8.31 -2.93
N SER A 77 3.09 -9.20 -2.49
CA SER A 77 4.15 -8.87 -1.53
C SER A 77 5.30 -8.17 -2.25
N ALA A 78 5.66 -6.98 -1.80
CA ALA A 78 6.72 -6.18 -2.39
C ALA A 78 8.09 -6.64 -1.89
N ALA A 79 8.94 -7.10 -2.81
CA ALA A 79 10.34 -7.42 -2.49
C ALA A 79 11.25 -6.18 -2.52
N GLU A 80 10.83 -5.13 -3.24
CA GLU A 80 11.62 -3.92 -3.46
C GLU A 80 10.76 -2.66 -3.31
N SER A 81 11.35 -1.50 -3.61
CA SER A 81 10.67 -0.19 -3.61
C SER A 81 9.58 -0.02 -4.67
N THR A 82 9.37 -1.03 -5.51
CA THR A 82 8.27 -1.08 -6.48
C THR A 82 7.69 -2.48 -6.52
N ALA A 83 6.37 -2.56 -6.75
CA ALA A 83 5.68 -3.82 -7.01
C ALA A 83 4.92 -3.73 -8.33
N THR A 84 4.70 -4.89 -8.95
CA THR A 84 4.05 -5.00 -10.26
C THR A 84 3.04 -6.13 -10.25
N VAL A 85 1.92 -5.92 -10.93
CA VAL A 85 0.90 -6.94 -11.17
C VAL A 85 0.52 -6.95 -12.65
N VAL A 86 0.18 -8.12 -13.16
CA VAL A 86 -0.45 -8.29 -14.47
C VAL A 86 -1.91 -8.63 -14.25
N ALA A 87 -2.81 -7.82 -14.81
CA ALA A 87 -4.25 -8.04 -14.73
C ALA A 87 -4.82 -8.36 -16.11
N SER A 88 -5.70 -9.37 -16.16
CA SER A 88 -6.46 -9.69 -17.37
C SER A 88 -7.48 -8.58 -17.67
N LEU A 89 -7.63 -8.26 -18.96
CA LEU A 89 -8.71 -7.46 -19.50
C LEU A 89 -9.73 -8.31 -20.27
N LEU A 90 -9.71 -9.63 -20.03
CA LEU A 90 -10.73 -10.56 -20.47
C LEU A 90 -11.52 -11.14 -19.28
N ASP A 91 -12.79 -11.43 -19.53
CA ASP A 91 -13.68 -12.26 -18.73
C ASP A 91 -14.26 -13.42 -19.58
N GLU A 92 -15.26 -14.12 -19.05
CA GLU A 92 -15.93 -15.23 -19.75
C GLU A 92 -16.73 -14.80 -20.99
N PHE A 93 -17.05 -13.51 -21.13
CA PHE A 93 -17.77 -12.91 -22.24
C PHE A 93 -16.84 -12.21 -23.25
N GLY A 94 -15.53 -12.21 -22.99
CA GLY A 94 -14.51 -11.65 -23.85
C GLY A 94 -13.88 -10.39 -23.26
N ARG A 95 -13.65 -9.38 -24.10
CA ARG A 95 -12.89 -8.19 -23.69
C ARG A 95 -13.73 -7.25 -22.84
N ILE A 96 -13.20 -6.88 -21.69
CA ILE A 96 -13.81 -5.93 -20.78
C ILE A 96 -13.62 -4.50 -21.32
N PRO A 97 -14.70 -3.73 -21.55
CA PRO A 97 -14.61 -2.41 -22.17
C PRO A 97 -13.89 -1.37 -21.32
N SER A 98 -14.00 -1.47 -20.00
CA SER A 98 -13.40 -0.55 -19.04
C SER A 98 -13.15 -1.30 -17.73
N ARG A 99 -11.98 -1.07 -17.14
CA ARG A 99 -11.63 -1.59 -15.83
C ARG A 99 -10.83 -0.53 -15.08
N PHE A 100 -11.28 -0.22 -13.88
CA PHE A 100 -10.67 0.73 -12.98
C PHE A 100 -9.91 -0.03 -11.91
N PHE A 101 -8.74 0.45 -11.53
CA PHE A 101 -7.88 -0.21 -10.56
C PHE A 101 -7.57 0.71 -9.39
N ARG A 102 -7.47 0.11 -8.20
CA ARG A 102 -6.86 0.75 -7.04
C ARG A 102 -5.96 -0.24 -6.32
N ILE A 103 -5.03 0.30 -5.55
CA ILE A 103 -4.06 -0.49 -4.80
C ILE A 103 -4.10 0.00 -3.36
N MET A 104 -4.17 -0.93 -2.42
CA MET A 104 -4.18 -0.64 -0.99
C MET A 104 -3.16 -1.52 -0.26
N ILE A 105 -2.62 -1.01 0.84
CA ILE A 105 -1.79 -1.80 1.74
C ILE A 105 -2.69 -2.72 2.56
N VAL A 106 -2.28 -3.97 2.71
CA VAL A 106 -2.90 -4.94 3.62
C VAL A 106 -2.14 -4.88 4.95
N ASN A 107 -2.83 -4.43 6.01
CA ASN A 107 -2.28 -4.34 7.36
C ASN A 107 -2.52 -5.62 8.16
#